data_AF-A0AAJ6L3K2-F1
#
_entry.id   AF-A0AAJ6L3K2-F1
#
_cell.length_a   1.000
_cell.length_b   1.000
_cell.length_c   1.000
_cell.angle_alpha   90.00
_cell.angle_beta   90.00
_cell.angle_gamma   90.00
#
_symmetry.space_group_name_H-M   'P 1'
#
loop_
_entity.id
_entity.type
_entity.pdbx_description
1 polymer ?
#
loop_
_entity_poly.entity_id
_entity_poly.type
_entity_poly.pdbx_seq_one_letter_code
_entity_poly.pdbx_strand_id
1 'polypeptide(L)'
;MTAPHEEMACQTCLSPLNTLGMPPTHVHPTHLATDGHQPTPVPVSQLDTVRRSCDFCGDPYPIWTLRGGEVTAIAIGPTAGLVQEFGHSWAACAACHTHIDDGRHDKLIDRAVQALGLANHSQARQRIEELHQAFLNARLPGRTLITTTGWPATTISAAELPKVRDRLTRFYRGTDNLPATLAITDARQQIAAGLERSHLYWIDNDFTDLAEHAATQLPDVHLSRDLVPATDGMLIWPRPVTHRQLTAASWTNTIHGWHVVLYRTVGAGLHGKPLQRLREQVGWLAPTSAAHLPEQHLIPGDHPAVALVATWLLIAQQTADVTTARVDKAVAKTYARTNRPLPELRIVRIRGRRTTPGPDEPTPRSHERSQSSRFWVSGHWRNQAHGPGRSLRRPVYIHPFLRGPDDAPIKLSTTVRMLSSRQPKPQDSQ
;
A
#
# COMPACT_ATOMS: atom_id res chain seq x y z
N MET A 1 -21.67 -27.49 -10.07
CA MET A 1 -20.43 -26.73 -9.79
C MET A 1 -20.56 -26.22 -8.37
N THR A 2 -19.87 -26.85 -7.42
CA THR A 2 -19.79 -26.38 -6.03
C THR A 2 -19.15 -25.00 -6.04
N ALA A 3 -19.76 -24.02 -5.34
CA ALA A 3 -19.14 -22.71 -5.19
C ALA A 3 -17.73 -22.89 -4.60
N PRO A 4 -16.73 -22.14 -5.08
CA PRO A 4 -15.39 -22.21 -4.50
C PRO A 4 -15.50 -21.90 -3.01
N HIS A 5 -14.96 -22.77 -2.15
CA HIS A 5 -14.90 -22.52 -0.72
C HIS A 5 -14.21 -21.18 -0.46
N GLU A 6 -14.88 -20.30 0.28
CA GLU A 6 -14.29 -19.04 0.71
C GLU A 6 -13.11 -19.34 1.65
N GLU A 7 -11.96 -18.76 1.35
CA GLU A 7 -10.77 -18.95 2.17
C GLU A 7 -10.91 -18.20 3.49
N MET A 8 -10.63 -18.90 4.59
CA MET A 8 -10.75 -18.36 5.94
C MET A 8 -9.38 -18.20 6.59
N ALA A 9 -9.23 -17.17 7.42
CA ALA A 9 -8.07 -16.96 8.27
C ALA A 9 -8.52 -16.70 9.71
N CYS A 10 -7.61 -16.85 10.68
CA CYS A 10 -7.89 -16.52 12.06
C CYS A 10 -7.83 -15.01 12.26
N GLN A 11 -8.88 -14.39 12.81
CA GLN A 11 -8.90 -12.96 13.11
C GLN A 11 -7.81 -12.55 14.12
N THR A 12 -7.42 -13.45 15.02
CA THR A 12 -6.44 -13.18 16.09
C THR A 12 -5.00 -13.21 15.57
N CYS A 13 -4.59 -14.30 14.90
CA CYS A 13 -3.22 -14.48 14.45
C CYS A 13 -2.99 -14.21 12.95
N LEU A 14 -4.06 -13.98 12.19
CA LEU A 14 -4.06 -13.73 10.74
C LEU A 14 -3.54 -14.89 9.88
N SER A 15 -3.34 -16.08 10.46
CA SER A 15 -2.93 -17.26 9.71
C SER A 15 -4.12 -17.87 8.95
N PRO A 16 -3.92 -18.38 7.73
CA PRO A 16 -4.94 -19.18 7.04
C PRO A 16 -5.38 -20.37 7.89
N LEU A 17 -6.66 -20.72 7.83
CA LEU A 17 -7.24 -21.84 8.54
C LEU A 17 -7.50 -23.00 7.59
N ASN A 18 -7.28 -24.22 8.06
CA ASN A 18 -7.71 -25.43 7.38
C ASN A 18 -9.21 -25.62 7.60
N THR A 19 -9.93 -26.05 6.57
CA THR A 19 -11.36 -26.36 6.63
C THR A 19 -11.56 -27.87 6.62
N LEU A 20 -12.24 -28.41 7.62
CA LEU A 20 -12.45 -29.84 7.81
C LEU A 20 -13.94 -30.19 7.92
N GLY A 21 -14.34 -31.30 7.30
CA GLY A 21 -15.65 -31.91 7.49
C GLY A 21 -16.85 -31.13 6.92
N MET A 22 -18.04 -31.68 7.15
CA MET A 22 -19.32 -31.07 6.83
C MET A 22 -20.25 -31.21 8.05
N PRO A 23 -20.70 -30.12 8.70
CA PRO A 23 -20.43 -28.71 8.38
C PRO A 23 -18.94 -28.32 8.56
N PRO A 24 -18.47 -27.27 7.87
CA PRO A 24 -17.06 -26.89 7.86
C PRO A 24 -16.60 -26.44 9.25
N THR A 25 -15.60 -27.12 9.79
CA THR A 25 -14.88 -26.75 11.01
C THR A 25 -13.54 -26.16 10.62
N HIS A 26 -13.17 -25.02 11.21
CA HIS A 26 -11.95 -24.32 10.87
C HIS A 26 -10.91 -24.52 11.97
N VAL A 27 -9.72 -24.97 11.61
CA VAL A 27 -8.64 -25.24 12.57
C VAL A 27 -7.33 -24.62 12.11
N HIS A 28 -6.47 -24.28 13.06
CA HIS A 28 -5.11 -23.85 12.73
C HIS A 28 -4.36 -25.01 12.05
N PRO A 29 -3.46 -24.72 11.09
CA PRO A 29 -2.58 -25.72 10.54
C PRO A 29 -1.75 -26.37 11.65
N THR A 30 -1.58 -27.70 11.59
CA THR A 30 -0.91 -28.49 12.64
C THR A 30 0.55 -28.09 12.89
N HIS A 31 1.21 -27.51 11.88
CA HIS A 31 2.57 -27.01 11.98
C HIS A 31 2.67 -25.59 12.57
N LEU A 32 1.55 -24.89 12.74
CA LEU A 32 1.53 -23.55 13.29
C LEU A 32 1.50 -23.61 14.82
N ALA A 33 2.59 -23.17 15.45
CA ALA A 33 2.58 -22.91 16.89
C ALA A 33 1.73 -21.67 17.20
N THR A 34 0.69 -21.84 17.99
CA THR A 34 -0.12 -20.73 18.53
C THR A 34 0.12 -20.57 20.02
N ASP A 35 -0.29 -19.42 20.58
CA ASP A 35 -0.33 -19.17 22.03
C ASP A 35 -1.50 -19.90 22.74
N GLY A 36 -2.15 -20.86 22.06
CA GLY A 36 -3.28 -21.62 22.57
C GLY A 36 -4.66 -20.99 22.32
N HIS A 37 -4.75 -19.84 21.65
CA HIS A 37 -6.05 -19.28 21.26
C HIS A 37 -6.84 -20.21 20.32
N GLN A 38 -8.16 -20.19 20.47
CA GLN A 38 -9.06 -20.89 19.56
C GLN A 38 -9.17 -20.15 18.22
N PRO A 39 -9.30 -20.88 17.09
CA PRO A 39 -9.44 -20.26 15.78
C PRO A 39 -10.70 -19.39 15.74
N THR A 40 -10.55 -18.14 15.29
CA THR A 40 -11.66 -17.20 15.07
C THR A 40 -11.79 -16.95 13.57
N PRO A 41 -12.58 -17.73 12.83
CA PRO A 41 -12.57 -17.70 11.37
C PRO A 41 -13.18 -16.40 10.85
N VAL A 42 -12.44 -15.72 9.97
CA VAL A 42 -12.91 -14.58 9.19
C VAL A 42 -12.52 -14.78 7.73
N PRO A 43 -13.36 -14.39 6.77
CA PRO A 43 -12.98 -14.46 5.37
C PRO A 43 -11.71 -13.66 5.08
N VAL A 44 -10.79 -14.24 4.31
CA VAL A 44 -9.58 -13.54 3.85
C VAL A 44 -9.92 -12.26 3.07
N SER A 45 -11.08 -12.23 2.43
CA SER A 45 -11.63 -11.06 1.72
C SER A 45 -11.85 -9.83 2.62
N GLN A 46 -11.95 -10.02 3.94
CA GLN A 46 -12.16 -8.96 4.93
C GLN A 46 -10.87 -8.51 5.62
N LEU A 47 -9.73 -9.13 5.31
CA LEU A 47 -8.44 -8.85 5.96
C LEU A 47 -7.50 -8.07 5.03
N ASP A 48 -6.89 -7.00 5.55
CA ASP A 48 -5.83 -6.26 4.86
C ASP A 48 -4.54 -7.09 4.70
N THR A 49 -4.27 -7.95 5.70
CA THR A 49 -3.08 -8.81 5.73
C THR A 49 -3.40 -10.21 6.22
N VAL A 50 -2.69 -11.19 5.67
CA VAL A 50 -2.74 -12.61 6.06
C VAL A 50 -1.31 -13.12 6.21
N ARG A 51 -1.03 -13.82 7.32
CA ARG A 51 0.26 -14.46 7.61
C ARG A 51 0.35 -15.80 6.90
N ARG A 52 0.48 -15.73 5.57
CA ARG A 52 0.66 -16.89 4.71
C ARG A 52 2.15 -17.16 4.48
N SER A 53 2.52 -18.43 4.44
CA SER A 53 3.83 -18.88 3.96
C SER A 53 3.77 -19.44 2.54
N CYS A 54 4.91 -19.50 1.87
CA CYS A 54 5.08 -20.21 0.61
C CYS A 54 4.89 -21.72 0.86
N ASP A 55 3.97 -22.35 0.14
CA ASP A 55 3.67 -23.79 0.29
C ASP A 55 4.83 -24.69 -0.18
N PHE A 56 5.78 -24.12 -0.93
CA PHE A 56 6.96 -24.86 -1.42
C PHE A 56 8.18 -24.78 -0.50
N CYS A 57 8.32 -23.76 0.34
CA CYS A 57 9.54 -23.61 1.16
C CYS A 57 9.34 -22.92 2.51
N GLY A 58 8.11 -22.55 2.88
CA GLY A 58 7.83 -21.87 4.14
C GLY A 58 8.18 -20.38 4.18
N ASP A 59 8.70 -19.80 3.10
CA ASP A 59 9.02 -18.37 3.01
C ASP A 59 7.80 -17.49 3.37
N PRO A 60 7.91 -16.55 4.32
CA PRO A 60 6.75 -15.82 4.86
C PRO A 60 6.19 -14.76 3.91
N TYR A 61 6.81 -14.56 2.73
CA TYR A 61 6.39 -13.54 1.76
C TYR A 61 6.02 -14.15 0.40
N PRO A 62 4.96 -14.98 0.34
CA PRO A 62 4.45 -15.45 -0.93
C PRO A 62 3.89 -14.29 -1.77
N ILE A 63 3.97 -14.41 -3.09
CA ILE A 63 3.54 -13.35 -4.03
C ILE A 63 2.51 -13.86 -5.04
N TRP A 64 2.53 -15.15 -5.37
CA TRP A 64 1.65 -15.73 -6.39
C TRP A 64 0.88 -16.91 -5.81
N THR A 65 -0.42 -16.98 -6.06
CA THR A 65 -1.19 -18.22 -5.96
C THR A 65 -1.16 -18.92 -7.31
N LEU A 66 -0.69 -20.17 -7.31
CA LEU A 66 -0.67 -21.09 -8.43
C LEU A 66 -1.80 -22.10 -8.26
N ARG A 67 -2.37 -22.58 -9.37
CA ARG A 67 -3.32 -23.69 -9.37
C ARG A 67 -2.65 -24.93 -9.96
N GLY A 68 -2.84 -26.08 -9.33
CA GLY A 68 -2.24 -27.33 -9.79
C GLY A 68 -3.00 -28.55 -9.34
N GLY A 69 -2.28 -29.66 -9.16
CA GLY A 69 -2.85 -30.91 -8.67
C GLY A 69 -3.44 -30.76 -7.28
N GLU A 70 -4.52 -31.48 -7.02
CA GLU A 70 -5.05 -31.63 -5.67
C GLU A 70 -4.12 -32.56 -4.89
N VAL A 71 -3.51 -32.04 -3.83
CA VAL A 71 -2.50 -32.76 -3.05
C VAL A 71 -2.99 -32.99 -1.62
N THR A 72 -2.96 -34.26 -1.20
CA THR A 72 -3.19 -34.67 0.19
C THR A 72 -2.03 -35.54 0.64
N ALA A 73 -1.40 -35.20 1.76
CA ALA A 73 -0.40 -36.05 2.39
C ALA A 73 -1.01 -36.82 3.55
N ILE A 74 -0.70 -38.11 3.61
CA ILE A 74 -1.11 -39.01 4.67
C ILE A 74 0.16 -39.60 5.28
N ALA A 75 0.41 -39.31 6.55
CA ALA A 75 1.48 -39.94 7.32
C ALA A 75 0.85 -40.89 8.34
N ILE A 76 1.16 -42.18 8.26
CA ILE A 76 0.64 -43.20 9.17
C ILE A 76 1.77 -43.60 10.11
N GLY A 77 1.64 -43.20 11.37
CA GLY A 77 2.52 -43.65 12.46
C GLY A 77 1.87 -44.79 13.26
N PRO A 78 2.66 -45.50 14.09
CA PRO A 78 2.16 -46.62 14.89
C PRO A 78 1.11 -46.22 15.95
N THR A 79 1.07 -44.96 16.37
CA THR A 79 0.16 -44.46 17.41
C THR A 79 -0.80 -43.37 16.93
N ALA A 80 -0.54 -42.76 15.77
CA ALA A 80 -1.38 -41.71 15.20
C ALA A 80 -1.19 -41.60 13.69
N GLY A 81 -2.27 -41.27 12.98
CA GLY A 81 -2.22 -40.85 11.58
C GLY A 81 -2.34 -39.33 11.48
N LEU A 82 -1.62 -38.72 10.54
CA LEU A 82 -1.76 -37.34 10.15
C LEU A 82 -2.25 -37.30 8.70
N VAL A 83 -3.38 -36.64 8.47
CA VAL A 83 -3.85 -36.29 7.12
C VAL A 83 -3.76 -34.78 6.98
N GLN A 84 -3.06 -34.31 5.95
CA GLN A 84 -2.95 -32.90 5.61
C GLN A 84 -3.38 -32.70 4.16
N GLU A 85 -4.48 -31.99 3.98
CA GLU A 85 -4.97 -31.56 2.68
C GLU A 85 -4.29 -30.23 2.31
N PHE A 86 -3.47 -30.25 1.26
CA PHE A 86 -2.83 -29.06 0.69
C PHE A 86 -3.67 -28.45 -0.43
N GLY A 87 -4.71 -29.15 -0.89
CA GLY A 87 -5.60 -28.73 -1.95
C GLY A 87 -4.87 -28.49 -3.27
N HIS A 88 -5.52 -27.72 -4.16
CA HIS A 88 -5.06 -27.45 -5.53
C HIS A 88 -4.60 -26.00 -5.74
N SER A 89 -4.51 -25.18 -4.69
CA SER A 89 -4.14 -23.76 -4.76
C SER A 89 -2.98 -23.48 -3.83
N TRP A 90 -1.77 -23.30 -4.39
CA TRP A 90 -0.55 -23.11 -3.59
C TRP A 90 0.05 -21.73 -3.79
N ALA A 91 0.46 -21.12 -2.70
CA ALA A 91 1.19 -19.88 -2.62
C ALA A 91 2.70 -20.09 -2.85
N ALA A 92 3.26 -19.32 -3.78
CA ALA A 92 4.67 -19.34 -4.13
C ALA A 92 5.32 -17.97 -3.83
N CYS A 93 6.46 -17.98 -3.13
CA CYS A 93 7.33 -16.81 -3.02
C CYS A 93 8.07 -16.54 -4.34
N ALA A 94 8.66 -15.35 -4.47
CA ALA A 94 9.33 -14.92 -5.69
C ALA A 94 10.47 -15.88 -6.11
N ALA A 95 11.20 -16.44 -5.15
CA ALA A 95 12.28 -17.39 -5.42
C ALA A 95 11.76 -18.74 -5.94
N CYS A 96 10.80 -19.34 -5.24
CA CYS A 96 10.17 -20.60 -5.68
C CYS A 96 9.51 -20.45 -7.05
N HIS A 97 8.74 -19.38 -7.24
CA HIS A 97 8.12 -19.08 -8.54
C HIS A 97 9.17 -18.92 -9.66
N THR A 98 10.31 -18.29 -9.37
CA THR A 98 11.40 -18.17 -10.36
C THR A 98 11.96 -19.54 -10.75
N HIS A 99 12.15 -20.44 -9.80
CA HIS A 99 12.61 -21.81 -10.10
C HIS A 99 11.59 -22.60 -10.88
N ILE A 100 10.30 -22.49 -10.52
CA ILE A 100 9.19 -23.13 -11.23
C ILE A 100 9.11 -22.62 -12.69
N ASP A 101 9.13 -21.31 -12.92
CA ASP A 101 9.11 -20.74 -14.27
C ASP A 101 10.33 -21.14 -15.11
N ASP A 102 11.48 -21.31 -14.48
CA ASP A 102 12.71 -21.72 -15.15
C ASP A 102 12.77 -23.23 -15.39
N GLY A 103 11.77 -24.02 -14.96
CA GLY A 103 11.79 -25.49 -15.02
C GLY A 103 12.86 -26.12 -14.11
N ARG A 104 13.40 -25.38 -13.14
CA ARG A 104 14.49 -25.83 -12.25
C ARG A 104 13.93 -26.46 -10.98
N HIS A 105 13.22 -27.58 -11.12
CA HIS A 105 12.58 -28.28 -10.01
C HIS A 105 13.58 -28.72 -8.93
N ASP A 106 14.78 -29.20 -9.30
CA ASP A 106 15.82 -29.55 -8.32
C ASP A 106 16.17 -28.40 -7.37
N LYS A 107 16.22 -27.16 -7.91
CA LYS A 107 16.51 -25.96 -7.11
C LYS A 107 15.34 -25.56 -6.22
N LEU A 108 14.11 -25.86 -6.63
CA LEU A 108 12.94 -25.72 -5.78
C LEU A 108 13.02 -26.69 -4.58
N ILE A 109 13.37 -27.96 -4.83
CA ILE A 109 13.52 -28.97 -3.77
C ILE A 109 14.69 -28.62 -2.84
N ASP A 110 15.86 -28.26 -3.40
CA ASP A 110 17.04 -27.81 -2.63
C ASP A 110 16.66 -26.68 -1.66
N ARG A 111 15.91 -25.69 -2.14
CA ARG A 111 15.45 -24.57 -1.31
C ARG A 111 14.51 -25.03 -0.20
N ALA A 112 13.58 -25.92 -0.52
CA ALA A 112 12.61 -26.43 0.45
C ALA A 112 13.29 -27.20 1.59
N VAL A 113 14.17 -28.15 1.26
CA VAL A 113 14.90 -28.92 2.29
C VAL A 113 15.81 -28.04 3.13
N GLN A 114 16.45 -27.03 2.54
CA GLN A 114 17.27 -26.06 3.28
C GLN A 114 16.42 -25.23 4.25
N ALA A 115 15.29 -24.71 3.79
CA ALA A 115 14.41 -23.88 4.61
C ALA A 115 13.80 -24.64 5.79
N LEU A 116 13.56 -25.95 5.61
CA LEU A 116 13.06 -26.83 6.67
C LEU A 116 14.17 -27.37 7.59
N GLY A 117 15.44 -27.06 7.34
CA GLY A 117 16.57 -27.62 8.09
C GLY A 117 16.82 -29.11 7.83
N LEU A 118 16.32 -29.65 6.72
CA LEU A 118 16.33 -31.07 6.36
C LEU A 118 17.35 -31.41 5.25
N ALA A 119 18.31 -30.52 4.98
CA ALA A 119 19.25 -30.66 3.86
C ALA A 119 20.05 -31.99 3.86
N ASN A 120 20.31 -32.56 5.04
CA ASN A 120 21.07 -33.81 5.19
C ASN A 120 20.18 -35.07 5.24
N HIS A 121 18.86 -34.93 5.08
CA HIS A 121 17.89 -36.04 5.17
C HIS A 121 17.41 -36.46 3.77
N SER A 122 18.06 -37.44 3.16
CA SER A 122 17.74 -37.92 1.80
C SER A 122 16.29 -38.37 1.64
N GLN A 123 15.74 -39.07 2.63
CA GLN A 123 14.33 -39.49 2.62
C GLN A 123 13.37 -38.28 2.65
N ALA A 124 13.68 -37.25 3.44
CA ALA A 124 12.86 -36.05 3.49
C ALA A 124 12.88 -35.29 2.15
N ARG A 125 14.06 -35.22 1.51
CA ARG A 125 14.19 -34.68 0.15
C ARG A 125 13.27 -35.38 -0.82
N GLN A 126 13.30 -36.72 -0.85
CA GLN A 126 12.46 -37.52 -1.73
C GLN A 126 10.96 -37.25 -1.50
N ARG A 127 10.52 -37.20 -0.23
CA ARG A 127 9.11 -36.91 0.09
C ARG A 127 8.66 -35.52 -0.33
N ILE A 128 9.52 -34.51 -0.14
CA ILE A 128 9.25 -33.13 -0.59
C ILE A 128 9.19 -33.08 -2.12
N GLU A 129 10.07 -33.82 -2.81
CA GLU A 129 10.05 -33.94 -4.26
C GLU A 129 8.75 -34.57 -4.77
N GLU A 130 8.34 -35.71 -4.21
CA GLU A 130 7.07 -36.38 -4.53
C GLU A 130 5.88 -35.42 -4.34
N LEU A 131 5.84 -34.71 -3.20
CA LEU A 131 4.79 -33.75 -2.86
C LEU A 131 4.71 -32.59 -3.88
N HIS A 132 5.86 -31.96 -4.18
CA HIS A 132 5.90 -30.86 -5.13
C HIS A 132 5.59 -31.30 -6.56
N GLN A 133 6.06 -32.48 -6.98
CA GLN A 133 5.76 -33.03 -8.31
C GLN A 133 4.28 -33.34 -8.46
N ALA A 134 3.62 -33.87 -7.43
CA ALA A 134 2.18 -34.12 -7.44
C ALA A 134 1.38 -32.84 -7.77
N PHE A 135 1.77 -31.70 -7.17
CA PHE A 135 1.16 -30.41 -7.50
C PHE A 135 1.53 -29.93 -8.91
N LEU A 136 2.84 -29.94 -9.24
CA LEU A 136 3.37 -29.31 -10.45
C LEU A 136 2.99 -30.06 -11.74
N ASN A 137 2.84 -31.38 -11.69
CA ASN A 137 2.47 -32.20 -12.86
C ASN A 137 1.07 -31.87 -13.41
N ALA A 138 0.18 -31.37 -12.55
CA ALA A 138 -1.16 -30.93 -12.92
C ALA A 138 -1.32 -29.40 -12.84
N ARG A 139 -0.21 -28.64 -12.86
CA ARG A 139 -0.22 -27.17 -12.82
C ARG A 139 -1.00 -26.58 -13.99
N LEU A 140 -2.00 -25.78 -13.69
CA LEU A 140 -2.74 -24.99 -14.67
C LEU A 140 -1.96 -23.72 -15.07
N PRO A 141 -2.10 -23.24 -16.31
CA PRO A 141 -1.48 -21.98 -16.72
C PRO A 141 -2.06 -20.79 -15.94
N GLY A 142 -1.24 -19.75 -15.79
CA GLY A 142 -1.59 -18.53 -15.08
C GLY A 142 -1.25 -18.57 -13.59
N ARG A 143 -1.53 -17.45 -12.93
CA ARG A 143 -1.24 -17.19 -11.51
C ARG A 143 -2.07 -16.01 -11.04
N THR A 144 -2.31 -15.95 -9.74
CA THR A 144 -3.06 -14.84 -9.11
C THR A 144 -2.17 -14.11 -8.13
N LEU A 145 -2.10 -12.78 -8.21
CA LEU A 145 -1.31 -11.99 -7.28
C LEU A 145 -1.90 -12.10 -5.87
N ILE A 146 -1.06 -12.37 -4.87
CA ILE A 146 -1.47 -12.35 -3.46
C ILE A 146 -1.35 -10.91 -2.95
N THR A 147 -2.50 -10.29 -2.70
CA THR A 147 -2.60 -8.88 -2.28
C THR A 147 -2.73 -8.71 -0.78
N THR A 148 -2.64 -9.80 0.00
CA THR A 148 -2.74 -9.81 1.47
C THR A 148 -1.43 -10.17 2.18
N THR A 149 -0.35 -10.50 1.46
CA THR A 149 0.98 -10.71 2.07
C THR A 149 1.53 -9.42 2.71
N GLY A 150 1.68 -9.39 4.03
CA GLY A 150 2.27 -8.26 4.77
C GLY A 150 3.78 -8.10 4.56
N TRP A 151 4.19 -7.65 3.38
CA TRP A 151 5.60 -7.37 3.07
C TRP A 151 6.14 -6.22 3.95
N PRO A 152 7.40 -6.31 4.40
CA PRO A 152 8.06 -5.17 5.03
C PRO A 152 8.14 -3.99 4.07
N ALA A 153 8.15 -2.78 4.63
CA ALA A 153 8.28 -1.55 3.86
C ALA A 153 9.58 -1.56 3.04
N THR A 154 9.49 -1.17 1.77
CA THR A 154 10.67 -0.94 0.91
C THR A 154 10.73 0.53 0.53
N THR A 155 11.93 1.11 0.53
CA THR A 155 12.13 2.48 0.06
C THR A 155 11.96 2.56 -1.46
N ILE A 156 11.12 3.49 -1.91
CA ILE A 156 11.07 3.97 -3.29
C ILE A 156 11.64 5.39 -3.26
N SER A 157 12.38 5.79 -4.27
CA SER A 157 12.87 7.17 -4.42
C SER A 157 12.05 7.95 -5.45
N ALA A 158 12.03 9.27 -5.35
CA ALA A 158 11.38 10.17 -6.32
C ALA A 158 11.80 9.87 -7.77
N ALA A 159 13.08 9.54 -8.00
CA ALA A 159 13.62 9.25 -9.33
C ALA A 159 13.07 7.94 -9.94
N GLU A 160 12.59 7.01 -9.12
CA GLU A 160 12.05 5.73 -9.59
C GLU A 160 10.60 5.83 -10.06
N LEU A 161 9.86 6.89 -9.72
CA LEU A 161 8.42 7.02 -9.99
C LEU A 161 8.03 6.76 -11.45
N PRO A 162 8.73 7.31 -12.47
CA PRO A 162 8.44 6.98 -13.87
C PRO A 162 8.53 5.47 -14.16
N LYS A 163 9.52 4.79 -13.58
CA LYS A 163 9.75 3.36 -13.75
C LYS A 163 8.72 2.53 -12.98
N VAL A 164 8.34 2.98 -11.78
CA VAL A 164 7.28 2.35 -10.98
C VAL A 164 5.95 2.42 -11.74
N ARG A 165 5.57 3.61 -12.23
CA ARG A 165 4.38 3.82 -13.06
C ARG A 165 4.37 2.92 -14.28
N ASP A 166 5.45 2.91 -15.06
CA ASP A 166 5.53 2.09 -16.27
C ASP A 166 5.44 0.58 -15.97
N ARG A 167 6.01 0.11 -14.85
CA ARG A 167 5.84 -1.29 -14.43
C ARG A 167 4.42 -1.60 -13.99
N LEU A 168 3.76 -0.71 -13.25
CA LEU A 168 2.35 -0.86 -12.90
C LEU A 168 1.45 -0.85 -14.14
N THR A 169 1.65 0.09 -15.08
CA THR A 169 0.92 0.12 -16.35
C THR A 169 1.06 -1.22 -17.09
N ARG A 170 2.28 -1.77 -17.16
CA ARG A 170 2.50 -3.09 -17.78
C ARG A 170 1.81 -4.22 -17.00
N PHE A 171 1.89 -4.21 -15.68
CA PHE A 171 1.25 -5.21 -14.83
C PHE A 171 -0.29 -5.23 -15.04
N TYR A 172 -0.91 -4.06 -15.07
CA TYR A 172 -2.35 -3.94 -15.37
C TYR A 172 -2.69 -4.30 -16.81
N ARG A 173 -1.80 -4.11 -17.79
CA ARG A 173 -2.01 -4.62 -19.16
C ARG A 173 -1.79 -6.13 -19.29
N GLY A 174 -1.09 -6.74 -18.34
CA GLY A 174 -0.75 -8.16 -18.34
C GLY A 174 -1.93 -9.08 -18.08
N THR A 175 -1.67 -10.38 -18.15
CA THR A 175 -2.66 -11.46 -18.01
C THR A 175 -2.70 -12.09 -16.62
N ASP A 176 -1.79 -11.68 -15.71
CA ASP A 176 -1.75 -12.18 -14.33
C ASP A 176 -3.08 -11.86 -13.62
N ASN A 177 -3.69 -12.83 -12.95
CA ASN A 177 -4.98 -12.65 -12.30
C ASN A 177 -4.83 -11.76 -11.05
N LEU A 178 -5.88 -10.97 -10.79
CA LEU A 178 -6.03 -10.20 -9.56
C LEU A 178 -7.15 -10.83 -8.71
N PRO A 179 -7.07 -10.74 -7.37
CA PRO A 179 -8.15 -11.19 -6.51
C PRO A 179 -9.47 -10.47 -6.85
N ALA A 180 -10.57 -11.23 -6.90
CA ALA A 180 -11.90 -10.69 -7.20
C ALA A 180 -12.33 -9.60 -6.20
N THR A 181 -11.84 -9.67 -4.96
CA THR A 181 -12.08 -8.70 -3.88
C THR A 181 -11.58 -7.29 -4.21
N LEU A 182 -10.64 -7.13 -5.13
CA LEU A 182 -10.23 -5.81 -5.59
C LEU A 182 -11.27 -5.14 -6.51
N ALA A 183 -12.17 -5.91 -7.12
CA ALA A 183 -13.16 -5.42 -8.10
C ALA A 183 -12.52 -4.62 -9.27
N ILE A 184 -11.28 -4.95 -9.65
CA ILE A 184 -10.53 -4.23 -10.69
C ILE A 184 -10.73 -4.84 -12.09
N THR A 185 -11.21 -6.09 -12.21
CA THR A 185 -11.18 -6.85 -13.47
C THR A 185 -11.74 -6.07 -14.66
N ASP A 186 -12.92 -5.45 -14.50
CA ASP A 186 -13.57 -4.70 -15.57
C ASP A 186 -12.91 -3.34 -15.83
N ALA A 187 -12.39 -2.70 -14.78
CA ALA A 187 -11.71 -1.41 -14.84
C ALA A 187 -10.21 -1.53 -15.21
N ARG A 188 -9.68 -2.74 -15.36
CA ARG A 188 -8.23 -3.02 -15.43
C ARG A 188 -7.53 -2.26 -16.55
N GLN A 189 -8.11 -2.28 -17.77
CA GLN A 189 -7.54 -1.58 -18.92
C GLN A 189 -7.67 -0.07 -18.80
N GLN A 190 -8.78 0.41 -18.23
CA GLN A 190 -8.96 1.84 -17.95
C GLN A 190 -7.92 2.34 -16.94
N ILE A 191 -7.68 1.60 -15.86
CA ILE A 191 -6.64 1.89 -14.87
C ILE A 191 -5.27 1.95 -15.52
N ALA A 192 -4.92 0.98 -16.38
CA ALA A 192 -3.66 1.00 -17.11
C ALA A 192 -3.49 2.24 -18.01
N ALA A 193 -4.55 2.62 -18.74
CA ALA A 193 -4.55 3.81 -19.59
C ALA A 193 -4.45 5.11 -18.78
N GLY A 194 -5.13 5.20 -17.64
CA GLY A 194 -5.00 6.33 -16.72
C GLY A 194 -3.58 6.44 -16.13
N LEU A 195 -3.00 5.31 -15.70
CA LEU A 195 -1.61 5.28 -15.24
C LEU A 195 -0.64 5.76 -16.32
N GLU A 196 -0.85 5.42 -17.60
CA GLU A 196 0.04 5.88 -18.68
C GLU A 196 0.01 7.40 -18.86
N ARG A 197 -1.16 8.03 -18.65
CA ARG A 197 -1.35 9.49 -18.70
C ARG A 197 -1.08 10.19 -17.36
N SER A 198 -0.85 9.43 -16.30
CA SER A 198 -0.85 9.98 -14.94
C SER A 198 0.27 11.00 -14.73
N HIS A 199 -0.10 12.10 -14.08
CA HIS A 199 0.87 13.00 -13.45
C HIS A 199 1.45 12.34 -12.19
N LEU A 200 2.76 12.52 -11.98
CA LEU A 200 3.49 11.86 -10.91
C LEU A 200 3.75 12.80 -9.75
N TYR A 201 3.34 12.40 -8.55
CA TYR A 201 3.50 13.18 -7.33
C TYR A 201 4.36 12.43 -6.31
N TRP A 202 5.47 13.02 -5.93
CA TRP A 202 6.29 12.60 -4.79
C TRP A 202 5.95 13.50 -3.60
N ILE A 203 5.36 12.92 -2.56
CA ILE A 203 5.05 13.64 -1.33
C ILE A 203 6.27 13.59 -0.43
N ASP A 204 6.87 14.70 -0.03
CA ASP A 204 8.05 14.63 0.85
C ASP A 204 7.70 14.14 2.27
N ASN A 205 8.71 13.86 3.10
CA ASN A 205 8.50 13.33 4.45
C ASN A 205 7.65 14.28 5.32
N ASP A 206 7.94 15.59 5.30
CA ASP A 206 7.24 16.55 6.15
C ASP A 206 5.76 16.65 5.72
N PHE A 207 5.49 16.71 4.41
CA PHE A 207 4.11 16.71 3.91
C PHE A 207 3.41 15.37 4.16
N THR A 208 4.13 14.26 4.15
CA THR A 208 3.60 12.93 4.49
C THR A 208 3.12 12.89 5.94
N ASP A 209 3.93 13.39 6.87
CA ASP A 209 3.55 13.47 8.29
C ASP A 209 2.31 14.34 8.50
N LEU A 210 2.25 15.48 7.80
CA LEU A 210 1.09 16.37 7.82
C LEU A 210 -0.16 15.69 7.26
N ALA A 211 -0.06 15.04 6.10
CA ALA A 211 -1.18 14.37 5.45
C ALA A 211 -1.70 13.18 6.28
N GLU A 212 -0.79 12.40 6.88
CA GLU A 212 -1.16 11.30 7.78
C GLU A 212 -1.88 11.82 9.03
N HIS A 213 -1.35 12.87 9.66
CA HIS A 213 -2.02 13.48 10.81
C HIS A 213 -3.40 14.04 10.44
N ALA A 214 -3.49 14.77 9.33
CA ALA A 214 -4.75 15.34 8.85
C ALA A 214 -5.78 14.24 8.51
N ALA A 215 -5.35 13.10 7.98
CA ALA A 215 -6.22 11.97 7.68
C ALA A 215 -6.91 11.40 8.93
N THR A 216 -6.24 11.37 10.09
CA THR A 216 -6.83 10.82 11.33
C THR A 216 -8.02 11.61 11.87
N GLN A 217 -8.20 12.84 11.42
CA GLN A 217 -9.24 13.76 11.88
C GLN A 217 -10.13 14.24 10.72
N LEU A 218 -10.00 13.65 9.53
CA LEU A 218 -10.74 14.09 8.35
C LEU A 218 -12.24 13.82 8.57
N PRO A 219 -13.09 14.86 8.59
CA PRO A 219 -14.53 14.66 8.61
C PRO A 219 -15.00 14.12 7.26
N ASP A 220 -16.24 13.63 7.23
CA ASP A 220 -16.84 13.19 5.98
C ASP A 220 -16.80 14.30 4.92
N VAL A 221 -16.28 13.97 3.74
CA VAL A 221 -15.95 14.96 2.71
C VAL A 221 -16.62 14.63 1.37
N HIS A 222 -17.19 15.66 0.76
CA HIS A 222 -17.67 15.58 -0.61
C HIS A 222 -16.50 15.80 -1.57
N LEU A 223 -16.26 14.84 -2.47
CA LEU A 223 -15.26 15.02 -3.52
C LEU A 223 -15.80 15.86 -4.67
N SER A 224 -15.04 16.85 -5.10
CA SER A 224 -15.28 17.61 -6.32
C SER A 224 -14.00 17.68 -7.15
N ARG A 225 -14.13 17.89 -8.47
CA ARG A 225 -13.00 17.89 -9.41
C ARG A 225 -11.89 18.87 -9.06
N ASP A 226 -12.23 20.00 -8.45
CA ASP A 226 -11.25 21.02 -8.03
C ASP A 226 -10.42 20.62 -6.81
N LEU A 227 -10.77 19.54 -6.11
CA LEU A 227 -9.96 18.98 -5.02
C LEU A 227 -8.87 18.04 -5.54
N VAL A 228 -9.06 17.45 -6.72
CA VAL A 228 -8.16 16.42 -7.24
C VAL A 228 -7.00 17.10 -7.99
N PRO A 229 -5.72 16.83 -7.66
CA PRO A 229 -4.58 17.56 -8.23
C PRO A 229 -4.40 17.45 -9.75
N ALA A 230 -4.99 16.44 -10.38
CA ALA A 230 -5.00 16.20 -11.82
C ALA A 230 -6.11 15.22 -12.20
N THR A 231 -6.48 15.18 -13.48
CA THR A 231 -7.46 14.22 -14.03
C THR A 231 -7.06 12.77 -13.77
N ASP A 232 -5.85 12.40 -14.18
CA ASP A 232 -5.24 11.10 -13.90
C ASP A 232 -3.93 11.34 -13.14
N GLY A 233 -3.67 10.56 -12.09
CA GLY A 233 -2.49 10.78 -11.28
C GLY A 233 -2.06 9.57 -10.48
N MET A 234 -0.79 9.61 -10.07
CA MET A 234 -0.19 8.65 -9.18
C MET A 234 0.66 9.41 -8.18
N LEU A 235 0.48 9.09 -6.89
CA LEU A 235 1.29 9.66 -5.82
C LEU A 235 1.98 8.56 -5.03
N ILE A 236 3.18 8.87 -4.53
CA ILE A 236 3.95 8.02 -3.62
C ILE A 236 4.30 8.81 -2.36
N TRP A 237 4.05 8.19 -1.21
CA TRP A 237 4.61 8.62 0.08
C TRP A 237 5.94 7.86 0.31
N PRO A 238 7.00 8.52 0.81
CA PRO A 238 8.34 7.94 1.02
C PRO A 238 8.35 6.81 2.04
N ARG A 239 7.35 6.78 2.92
CA ARG A 239 7.16 5.78 3.94
C ARG A 239 5.68 5.35 3.95
N PRO A 240 5.37 4.13 4.42
CA PRO A 240 3.99 3.73 4.61
C PRO A 240 3.24 4.71 5.53
N VAL A 241 1.99 4.99 5.18
CA VAL A 241 1.04 5.80 5.95
C VAL A 241 -0.14 4.95 6.39
N THR A 242 -0.78 5.37 7.49
CA THR A 242 -1.93 4.71 8.11
C THR A 242 -1.63 3.30 8.64
N HIS A 243 -2.57 2.72 9.39
CA HIS A 243 -2.46 1.34 9.85
C HIS A 243 -2.41 0.32 8.71
N ARG A 244 -2.89 0.68 7.51
CA ARG A 244 -2.92 -0.19 6.31
C ARG A 244 -1.60 -0.24 5.53
N GLN A 245 -0.56 0.44 6.00
CA GLN A 245 0.77 0.44 5.39
C GLN A 245 0.76 0.88 3.91
N LEU A 246 -0.06 1.89 3.58
CA LEU A 246 -0.18 2.40 2.21
C LEU A 246 1.07 3.20 1.84
N THR A 247 1.65 2.96 0.67
CA THR A 247 2.85 3.69 0.20
C THR A 247 2.58 4.47 -1.07
N ALA A 248 1.54 4.11 -1.82
CA ALA A 248 1.17 4.82 -3.02
C ALA A 248 -0.33 4.74 -3.28
N ALA A 249 -0.80 5.65 -4.12
CA ALA A 249 -2.16 5.63 -4.66
C ALA A 249 -2.15 6.10 -6.10
N SER A 250 -3.07 5.57 -6.90
CA SER A 250 -3.33 6.07 -8.26
C SER A 250 -4.81 6.32 -8.43
N TRP A 251 -5.15 7.33 -9.23
CA TRP A 251 -6.51 7.61 -9.62
C TRP A 251 -6.61 7.79 -11.12
N THR A 252 -7.68 7.24 -11.68
CA THR A 252 -8.02 7.35 -13.10
C THR A 252 -9.40 7.96 -13.22
N ASN A 253 -9.52 9.04 -14.00
CA ASN A 253 -10.79 9.69 -14.24
C ASN A 253 -11.75 8.79 -15.04
N THR A 254 -13.01 8.86 -14.67
CA THR A 254 -14.14 8.17 -15.30
C THR A 254 -15.26 9.16 -15.56
N ILE A 255 -16.29 8.73 -16.28
CA ILE A 255 -17.49 9.54 -16.50
C ILE A 255 -18.27 9.83 -15.20
N HIS A 256 -18.10 9.00 -14.15
CA HIS A 256 -18.87 9.07 -12.90
C HIS A 256 -18.03 9.41 -11.67
N GLY A 257 -16.76 9.79 -11.83
CA GLY A 257 -15.83 10.00 -10.71
C GLY A 257 -14.46 9.41 -11.01
N TRP A 258 -13.82 8.77 -10.03
CA TRP A 258 -12.46 8.24 -10.17
C TRP A 258 -12.36 6.79 -9.73
N HIS A 259 -11.67 5.96 -10.53
CA HIS A 259 -11.15 4.69 -10.02
C HIS A 259 -9.89 4.97 -9.23
N VAL A 260 -9.93 4.68 -7.92
CA VAL A 260 -8.79 4.78 -7.02
C VAL A 260 -8.26 3.40 -6.71
N VAL A 261 -6.94 3.24 -6.76
CA VAL A 261 -6.23 2.05 -6.31
C VAL A 261 -5.20 2.46 -5.27
N LEU A 262 -5.18 1.74 -4.15
CA LEU A 262 -4.24 1.94 -3.05
C LEU A 262 -3.23 0.80 -3.05
N TYR A 263 -1.96 1.14 -2.81
CA TYR A 263 -0.86 0.21 -2.94
C TYR A 263 0.03 0.20 -1.70
N ARG A 264 0.65 -0.95 -1.46
CA ARG A 264 1.80 -1.09 -0.57
C ARG A 264 3.03 -1.57 -1.33
N THR A 265 4.20 -1.40 -0.72
CA THR A 265 5.45 -1.92 -1.29
C THR A 265 5.56 -3.43 -1.20
N VAL A 266 6.23 -4.04 -2.17
CA VAL A 266 6.60 -5.46 -2.16
C VAL A 266 8.08 -5.65 -2.46
N GLY A 267 8.63 -6.80 -2.06
CA GLY A 267 9.99 -7.21 -2.39
C GLY A 267 11.07 -6.85 -1.39
N ALA A 268 10.71 -6.31 -0.21
CA ALA A 268 11.66 -6.15 0.90
C ALA A 268 12.29 -7.51 1.26
N GLY A 269 13.60 -7.52 1.53
CA GLY A 269 14.35 -8.74 1.86
C GLY A 269 14.66 -9.66 0.67
N LEU A 270 14.19 -9.36 -0.54
CA LEU A 270 14.62 -10.06 -1.75
C LEU A 270 15.89 -9.42 -2.32
N HIS A 271 16.74 -10.27 -2.91
CA HIS A 271 17.97 -9.85 -3.57
C HIS A 271 18.17 -10.61 -4.90
N GLY A 272 19.09 -10.14 -5.74
CA GLY A 272 19.50 -10.84 -6.97
C GLY A 272 18.35 -11.17 -7.93
N LYS A 273 18.39 -12.37 -8.51
CA LYS A 273 17.43 -12.82 -9.54
C LYS A 273 15.97 -12.81 -9.07
N PRO A 274 15.60 -13.28 -7.86
CA PRO A 274 14.23 -13.18 -7.36
C PRO A 274 13.69 -11.74 -7.29
N LEU A 275 14.49 -10.79 -6.79
CA LEU A 275 14.08 -9.38 -6.75
C LEU A 275 13.91 -8.82 -8.17
N GLN A 276 14.87 -9.10 -9.07
CA GLN A 276 14.78 -8.64 -10.45
C GLN A 276 13.51 -9.16 -11.15
N ARG A 277 13.23 -10.47 -11.02
CA ARG A 277 12.01 -11.11 -11.56
C ARG A 277 10.75 -10.47 -10.99
N LEU A 278 10.69 -10.24 -9.67
CA LEU A 278 9.55 -9.57 -9.04
C LEU A 278 9.34 -8.16 -9.62
N ARG A 279 10.42 -7.37 -9.75
CA ARG A 279 10.36 -6.02 -10.35
C ARG A 279 9.95 -6.03 -11.81
N GLU A 280 10.26 -7.10 -12.53
CA GLU A 280 9.86 -7.27 -13.92
C GLU A 280 8.38 -7.60 -14.08
N GLN A 281 7.85 -8.42 -13.18
CA GLN A 281 6.48 -8.96 -13.21
C GLN A 281 5.45 -8.04 -12.54
N VAL A 282 5.69 -7.64 -11.28
CA VAL A 282 4.77 -6.84 -10.46
C VAL A 282 5.25 -5.41 -10.28
N GLY A 283 6.57 -5.19 -10.29
CA GLY A 283 7.16 -3.88 -9.99
C GLY A 283 7.39 -3.70 -8.49
N TRP A 284 7.18 -2.48 -7.99
CA TRP A 284 7.43 -2.11 -6.59
C TRP A 284 6.20 -2.21 -5.69
N LEU A 285 5.02 -2.24 -6.29
CA LEU A 285 3.76 -1.98 -5.62
C LEU A 285 2.77 -3.10 -5.90
N ALA A 286 2.10 -3.58 -4.86
CA ALA A 286 0.95 -4.47 -4.99
C ALA A 286 -0.32 -3.71 -4.62
N PRO A 287 -1.41 -3.82 -5.41
CA PRO A 287 -2.69 -3.26 -5.03
C PRO A 287 -3.22 -3.95 -3.78
N THR A 288 -3.76 -3.15 -2.86
CA THR A 288 -4.33 -3.60 -1.58
C THR A 288 -5.83 -3.44 -1.55
N SER A 289 -6.32 -2.32 -2.11
CA SER A 289 -7.74 -2.06 -2.32
C SER A 289 -7.93 -1.23 -3.58
N ALA A 290 -9.12 -1.32 -4.16
CA ALA A 290 -9.58 -0.38 -5.15
C ALA A 290 -11.04 -0.02 -4.90
N ALA A 291 -11.39 1.21 -5.27
CA ALA A 291 -12.74 1.74 -5.12
C ALA A 291 -13.04 2.68 -6.28
N HIS A 292 -14.30 2.73 -6.68
CA HIS A 292 -14.80 3.83 -7.48
C HIS A 292 -15.28 4.92 -6.50
N LEU A 293 -14.69 6.11 -6.61
CA LEU A 293 -15.07 7.29 -5.82
C LEU A 293 -15.95 8.17 -6.70
N PRO A 294 -17.27 8.23 -6.47
CA PRO A 294 -18.14 9.05 -7.27
C PRO A 294 -17.89 10.53 -7.00
N GLU A 295 -18.06 11.35 -8.03
CA GLU A 295 -18.09 12.80 -7.86
C GLU A 295 -19.29 13.19 -6.97
N GLN A 296 -19.09 14.13 -6.06
CA GLN A 296 -20.09 14.61 -5.08
C GLN A 296 -20.62 13.56 -4.11
N HIS A 297 -20.00 12.38 -4.01
CA HIS A 297 -20.32 11.43 -2.95
C HIS A 297 -19.59 11.77 -1.66
N LEU A 298 -20.24 11.46 -0.54
CA LEU A 298 -19.66 11.62 0.79
C LEU A 298 -18.67 10.47 1.03
N ILE A 299 -17.40 10.82 1.29
CA ILE A 299 -16.40 9.85 1.73
C ILE A 299 -16.33 9.87 3.25
N PRO A 300 -16.64 8.75 3.92
CA PRO A 300 -16.49 8.62 5.37
C PRO A 300 -15.04 8.82 5.83
N GLY A 301 -14.86 9.37 7.03
CA GLY A 301 -13.53 9.55 7.63
C GLY A 301 -12.71 8.25 7.85
N ASP A 302 -13.37 7.09 7.85
CA ASP A 302 -12.72 5.76 7.99
C ASP A 302 -12.48 5.05 6.64
N HIS A 303 -12.82 5.69 5.53
CA HIS A 303 -12.65 5.12 4.20
C HIS A 303 -11.16 4.81 3.90
N PRO A 304 -10.81 3.68 3.24
CA PRO A 304 -9.41 3.31 2.99
C PRO A 304 -8.58 4.38 2.28
N ALA A 305 -9.22 5.22 1.46
CA ALA A 305 -8.58 6.31 0.72
C ALA A 305 -8.39 7.61 1.53
N VAL A 306 -8.68 7.65 2.83
CA VAL A 306 -8.64 8.88 3.65
C VAL A 306 -7.29 9.62 3.56
N ALA A 307 -6.16 8.91 3.55
CA ALA A 307 -4.84 9.53 3.42
C ALA A 307 -4.61 10.18 2.04
N LEU A 308 -5.12 9.55 0.97
CA LEU A 308 -5.12 10.12 -0.38
C LEU A 308 -5.95 11.40 -0.42
N VAL A 309 -7.18 11.36 0.12
CA VAL A 309 -8.11 12.49 0.11
C VAL A 309 -7.58 13.66 0.94
N ALA A 310 -7.01 13.39 2.12
CA ALA A 310 -6.34 14.41 2.93
C ALA A 310 -5.16 15.05 2.17
N THR A 311 -4.35 14.25 1.48
CA THR A 311 -3.25 14.74 0.64
C THR A 311 -3.75 15.65 -0.48
N TRP A 312 -4.81 15.25 -1.19
CA TRP A 312 -5.45 16.05 -2.24
C TRP A 312 -5.94 17.41 -1.71
N LEU A 313 -6.67 17.40 -0.60
CA LEU A 313 -7.18 18.61 0.03
C LEU A 313 -6.06 19.59 0.43
N LEU A 314 -4.98 19.08 1.03
CA LEU A 314 -3.83 19.90 1.42
C LEU A 314 -3.12 20.51 0.19
N ILE A 315 -2.96 19.75 -0.89
CA ILE A 315 -2.42 20.27 -2.15
C ILE A 315 -3.35 21.37 -2.71
N ALA A 316 -4.66 21.12 -2.77
CA ALA A 316 -5.64 22.06 -3.31
C ALA A 316 -5.76 23.36 -2.48
N GLN A 317 -5.50 23.30 -1.17
CA GLN A 317 -5.46 24.47 -0.28
C GLN A 317 -4.19 25.34 -0.44
N GLN A 318 -3.34 25.05 -1.44
CA GLN A 318 -2.05 25.74 -1.64
C GLN A 318 -1.13 25.71 -0.41
N THR A 319 -1.31 24.70 0.44
CA THR A 319 -0.40 24.36 1.54
C THR A 319 0.89 23.73 1.01
N ALA A 320 0.86 23.22 -0.23
CA ALA A 320 2.00 22.66 -0.91
C ALA A 320 2.81 23.70 -1.68
N ASP A 321 4.14 23.60 -1.60
CA ASP A 321 5.03 24.03 -2.67
C ASP A 321 5.24 22.85 -3.63
N VAL A 322 4.93 23.05 -4.91
CA VAL A 322 4.99 22.00 -5.93
C VAL A 322 6.06 22.36 -6.94
N THR A 323 7.16 21.61 -6.93
CA THR A 323 8.27 21.81 -7.85
C THR A 323 8.34 20.68 -8.86
N THR A 324 8.65 21.00 -10.12
CA THR A 324 8.90 19.99 -11.14
C THR A 324 10.35 19.52 -11.06
N ALA A 325 10.54 18.21 -10.88
CA ALA A 325 11.85 17.60 -10.84
C ALA A 325 12.29 17.13 -12.23
N ARG A 326 13.58 17.26 -12.52
CA ARG A 326 14.18 16.70 -13.73
C ARG A 326 14.17 15.18 -13.64
N VAL A 327 13.73 14.54 -14.72
CA VAL A 327 13.79 13.08 -14.88
C VAL A 327 15.22 12.64 -15.18
N ASP A 328 15.63 11.49 -14.66
CA ASP A 328 16.95 10.90 -14.92
C ASP A 328 17.22 10.73 -16.43
N LYS A 329 18.47 10.94 -16.85
CA LYS A 329 18.93 10.78 -18.24
C LYS A 329 18.61 9.39 -18.82
N ALA A 330 18.74 8.32 -18.02
CA ALA A 330 18.46 6.95 -18.48
C ALA A 330 16.97 6.75 -18.78
N VAL A 331 16.09 7.31 -17.94
CA VAL A 331 14.65 7.33 -18.19
C VAL A 331 14.34 8.18 -19.41
N ALA A 332 14.92 9.38 -19.51
CA ALA A 332 14.71 10.27 -20.64
C ALA A 332 15.11 9.63 -21.98
N LYS A 333 16.26 8.96 -22.04
CA LYS A 333 16.72 8.20 -23.22
C LYS A 333 15.76 7.06 -23.58
N THR A 334 15.24 6.35 -22.59
CA THR A 334 14.26 5.26 -22.80
C THR A 334 12.99 5.80 -23.43
N TYR A 335 12.47 6.92 -22.93
CA TYR A 335 11.25 7.56 -23.41
C TYR A 335 11.42 8.07 -24.85
N ALA A 336 12.54 8.73 -25.13
CA ALA A 336 12.90 9.18 -26.48
C ALA A 336 12.97 8.00 -27.47
N ARG A 337 13.59 6.89 -27.09
CA ARG A 337 13.68 5.69 -27.95
C ARG A 337 12.31 5.09 -28.29
N THR A 338 11.34 5.23 -27.38
CA THR A 338 9.97 4.74 -27.57
C THR A 338 9.01 5.82 -28.09
N ASN A 339 9.52 6.98 -28.50
CA ASN A 339 8.74 8.14 -28.94
C ASN A 339 7.63 8.56 -27.94
N ARG A 340 7.92 8.51 -26.64
CA ARG A 340 7.01 8.91 -25.56
C ARG A 340 7.43 10.27 -24.99
N PRO A 341 6.47 11.17 -24.65
CA PRO A 341 6.78 12.43 -23.99
C PRO A 341 7.36 12.19 -22.60
N LEU A 342 8.33 13.02 -22.20
CA LEU A 342 8.94 12.92 -20.87
C LEU A 342 7.88 13.09 -19.77
N PRO A 343 7.89 12.24 -18.73
CA PRO A 343 6.94 12.36 -17.65
C PRO A 343 7.28 13.56 -16.78
N GLU A 344 6.27 14.29 -16.33
CA GLU A 344 6.45 15.38 -15.38
C GLU A 344 6.37 14.82 -13.95
N LEU A 345 7.49 14.89 -13.22
CA LEU A 345 7.58 14.50 -11.82
C LEU A 345 7.43 15.73 -10.93
N ARG A 346 6.45 15.73 -10.03
CA ARG A 346 6.17 16.82 -9.10
C ARG A 346 6.57 16.43 -7.69
N ILE A 347 7.45 17.22 -7.07
CA ILE A 347 7.80 17.09 -5.66
C ILE A 347 6.91 18.06 -4.88
N VAL A 348 6.11 17.51 -3.97
CA VAL A 348 5.18 18.22 -3.10
C VAL A 348 5.83 18.38 -1.73
N ARG A 349 5.97 19.63 -1.27
CA ARG A 349 6.53 20.00 0.03
C ARG A 349 5.63 20.92 0.82
N ILE A 350 5.78 20.99 2.13
CA ILE A 350 5.08 22.03 2.91
C ILE A 350 5.59 23.40 2.46
N ARG A 351 4.65 24.30 2.12
CA ARG A 351 4.96 25.69 1.79
C ARG A 351 5.50 26.39 3.05
N GLY A 352 6.78 26.79 3.00
CA GLY A 352 7.37 27.57 4.08
C GLY A 352 6.62 28.89 4.26
N ARG A 353 6.14 29.17 5.49
CA ARG A 353 5.54 30.46 5.82
C ARG A 353 6.64 31.52 5.72
N ARG A 354 6.59 32.36 4.70
CA ARG A 354 7.43 33.57 4.64
C ARG A 354 6.87 34.51 5.70
N THR A 355 7.51 34.61 6.86
CA THR A 355 7.26 35.69 7.81
C THR A 355 7.82 36.97 7.20
N THR A 356 7.01 37.63 6.38
CA THR A 356 7.16 39.08 6.18
C THR A 356 6.57 39.74 7.42
N PRO A 357 7.36 40.46 8.23
CA PRO A 357 6.80 41.36 9.24
C PRO A 357 5.95 42.39 8.49
N GLY A 358 4.64 42.33 8.66
CA GLY A 358 3.74 43.38 8.18
C GLY A 358 3.79 44.57 9.15
N PRO A 359 3.66 45.81 8.68
CA PRO A 359 3.57 46.98 9.56
C PRO A 359 2.29 46.90 10.40
N ASP A 360 2.41 47.21 11.69
CA ASP A 360 1.29 47.30 12.63
C ASP A 360 0.27 48.36 12.17
N GLU A 361 -0.95 47.92 11.85
CA GLU A 361 -2.12 48.79 11.78
C GLU A 361 -3.04 48.51 12.97
N PRO A 362 -3.35 49.51 13.81
CA PRO A 362 -4.17 49.31 15.00
C PRO A 362 -5.64 49.16 14.62
N THR A 363 -6.21 47.97 14.87
CA THR A 363 -7.65 47.71 14.74
C THR A 363 -8.38 47.92 16.09
N PRO A 364 -9.66 48.36 16.09
CA PRO A 364 -10.35 48.77 17.31
C PRO A 364 -10.74 47.58 18.20
N ARG A 365 -10.61 47.80 19.51
CA ARG A 365 -10.87 46.86 20.60
C ARG A 365 -12.30 46.30 20.57
N SER A 366 -12.43 44.98 20.42
CA SER A 366 -13.58 44.21 20.92
C SER A 366 -13.18 43.49 22.22
N HIS A 367 -14.10 43.46 23.19
CA HIS A 367 -13.90 42.88 24.51
C HIS A 367 -13.83 41.33 24.44
N GLU A 368 -12.63 40.78 24.21
CA GLU A 368 -12.29 39.39 24.52
C GLU A 368 -11.39 39.33 25.76
N ARG A 369 -11.66 38.38 26.66
CA ARG A 369 -10.87 38.13 27.88
C ARG A 369 -9.38 38.07 27.52
N SER A 370 -8.56 38.94 28.13
CA SER A 370 -7.13 39.04 27.85
C SER A 370 -6.44 37.73 28.19
N GLN A 371 -6.11 36.95 27.16
CA GLN A 371 -5.50 35.65 27.29
C GLN A 371 -4.03 35.83 27.71
N SER A 372 -3.65 35.44 28.92
CA SER A 372 -2.32 35.74 29.52
C SER A 372 -1.18 34.78 29.15
N SER A 373 -1.43 33.83 28.25
CA SER A 373 -0.47 32.79 27.89
C SER A 373 -0.65 32.33 26.44
N ARG A 374 0.46 31.95 25.79
CA ARG A 374 0.47 31.29 24.49
C ARG A 374 0.40 29.78 24.64
N PHE A 375 -0.33 29.09 23.76
CA PHE A 375 -0.35 27.63 23.70
C PHE A 375 -0.51 27.16 22.26
N TRP A 376 0.08 26.01 21.90
CA TRP A 376 -0.12 25.48 20.56
C TRP A 376 -1.52 24.91 20.41
N VAL A 377 -2.15 25.28 19.31
CA VAL A 377 -3.34 24.65 18.78
C VAL A 377 -2.86 23.62 17.77
N SER A 378 -3.24 22.36 17.95
CA SER A 378 -2.96 21.30 16.97
C SER A 378 -3.66 21.62 15.65
N GLY A 379 -3.13 21.08 14.56
CA GLY A 379 -3.79 21.21 13.27
C GLY A 379 -5.16 20.53 13.33
N HIS A 380 -6.14 21.09 12.63
CA HIS A 380 -7.51 20.59 12.64
C HIS A 380 -8.27 21.03 11.38
N TRP A 381 -9.30 20.28 11.03
CA TRP A 381 -10.20 20.63 9.93
C TRP A 381 -11.27 21.64 10.38
N ARG A 382 -11.59 22.58 9.49
CA ARG A 382 -12.70 23.51 9.65
C ARG A 382 -13.51 23.56 8.36
N ASN A 383 -14.84 23.53 8.48
CA ASN A 383 -15.73 23.70 7.33
C ASN A 383 -15.80 25.18 6.93
N GLN A 384 -15.24 25.51 5.77
CA GLN A 384 -15.32 26.84 5.17
C GLN A 384 -16.52 26.94 4.22
N ALA A 385 -17.32 27.99 4.40
CA ALA A 385 -18.44 28.29 3.52
C ALA A 385 -17.95 28.80 2.15
N HIS A 386 -18.46 28.25 1.05
CA HIS A 386 -18.09 28.64 -0.32
C HIS A 386 -19.25 28.48 -1.33
N GLY A 387 -19.00 28.80 -2.60
CA GLY A 387 -19.99 28.73 -3.67
C GLY A 387 -20.98 29.91 -3.69
N PRO A 388 -21.92 29.94 -4.66
CA PRO A 388 -22.93 30.99 -4.76
C PRO A 388 -23.73 31.11 -3.46
N GLY A 389 -23.74 32.31 -2.86
CA GLY A 389 -24.43 32.57 -1.60
C GLY A 389 -23.84 31.83 -0.38
N ARG A 390 -22.60 31.32 -0.45
CA ARG A 390 -21.96 30.56 0.65
C ARG A 390 -22.75 29.31 1.06
N SER A 391 -23.52 28.73 0.13
CA SER A 391 -24.40 27.58 0.37
C SER A 391 -23.64 26.25 0.53
N LEU A 392 -22.42 26.16 0.00
CA LEU A 392 -21.60 24.95 0.05
C LEU A 392 -20.60 25.00 1.22
N ARG A 393 -20.10 23.82 1.62
CA ARG A 393 -19.09 23.66 2.69
C ARG A 393 -17.90 22.88 2.14
N ARG A 394 -16.69 23.39 2.38
CA ARG A 394 -15.41 22.74 2.01
C ARG A 394 -14.53 22.58 3.24
N PRO A 395 -13.99 21.40 3.53
CA PRO A 395 -13.01 21.24 4.60
C PRO A 395 -11.71 21.99 4.26
N VAL A 396 -11.25 22.82 5.20
CA VAL A 396 -9.94 23.48 5.16
C VAL A 396 -9.14 23.05 6.37
N TYR A 397 -7.88 22.67 6.16
CA TYR A 397 -7.00 22.27 7.23
C TYR A 397 -6.28 23.50 7.78
N ILE A 398 -6.47 23.77 9.05
CA ILE A 398 -5.77 24.83 9.77
C ILE A 398 -4.48 24.23 10.31
N HIS A 399 -3.34 24.72 9.83
CA HIS A 399 -2.02 24.30 10.32
C HIS A 399 -1.86 24.54 11.82
N PRO A 400 -1.07 23.71 12.53
CA PRO A 400 -0.75 23.99 13.92
C PRO A 400 -0.19 25.40 14.08
N PHE A 401 -0.69 26.14 15.07
CA PHE A 401 -0.28 27.52 15.32
C PHE A 401 -0.25 27.84 16.80
N LEU A 402 0.55 28.83 17.16
CA LEU A 402 0.63 29.35 18.52
C LEU A 402 -0.46 30.40 18.72
N ARG A 403 -1.39 30.15 19.66
CA ARG A 403 -2.49 31.07 19.97
C ARG A 403 -2.18 31.84 21.25
N GLY A 404 -2.36 33.16 21.22
CA GLY A 404 -2.16 34.07 22.35
C GLY A 404 -1.37 35.31 21.93
N PRO A 405 -1.31 36.35 22.78
CA PRO A 405 -0.51 37.56 22.52
C PRO A 405 0.96 37.22 22.28
N ASP A 406 1.63 37.93 21.36
CA ASP A 406 3.00 37.59 20.95
C ASP A 406 4.04 37.74 22.08
N ASP A 407 3.75 38.60 23.05
CA ASP A 407 4.52 38.92 24.25
C ASP A 407 4.25 37.98 25.44
N ALA A 408 3.24 37.10 25.35
CA ALA A 408 2.87 36.20 26.45
C ALA A 408 3.70 34.88 26.47
N PRO A 409 3.98 34.29 27.64
CA PRO A 409 4.78 33.06 27.75
C PRO A 409 4.06 31.83 27.18
N ILE A 410 4.81 30.89 26.60
CA ILE A 410 4.30 29.63 26.04
C ILE A 410 4.09 28.60 27.17
N LYS A 411 2.89 28.04 27.27
CA LYS A 411 2.59 26.96 28.21
C LYS A 411 3.39 25.70 27.90
N LEU A 412 4.15 25.22 28.90
CA LEU A 412 5.03 24.05 28.82
C LEU A 412 4.28 22.71 28.61
N SER A 413 2.97 22.66 28.85
CA SER A 413 2.17 21.43 28.73
C SER A 413 1.75 21.10 27.29
N THR A 414 2.33 21.75 26.29
CA THR A 414 1.94 21.57 24.90
C THR A 414 2.96 20.73 24.15
N THR A 415 2.59 19.49 23.83
CA THR A 415 3.41 18.59 23.01
C THR A 415 3.55 19.17 21.60
N VAL A 416 4.75 19.61 21.25
CA VAL A 416 5.10 20.08 19.90
C VAL A 416 5.72 18.92 19.13
N ARG A 417 5.10 18.49 18.03
CA ARG A 417 5.80 17.75 16.97
C ARG A 417 6.37 18.79 16.00
N MET A 418 7.66 19.09 16.11
CA MET A 418 8.32 19.98 15.17
C MET A 418 8.42 19.31 13.80
N LEU A 419 7.64 19.79 12.83
CA LEU A 419 7.75 19.44 11.41
C LEU A 419 8.80 20.33 10.77
N SER A 420 10.07 20.20 11.18
CA SER A 420 11.22 20.73 10.43
C SER A 420 12.56 20.36 11.09
N SER A 421 13.43 19.70 10.34
CA SER A 421 14.89 19.82 10.52
C SER A 421 15.50 20.32 9.21
N ARG A 422 15.35 21.62 8.92
CA ARG A 422 16.27 22.27 7.97
C ARG A 422 17.63 22.33 8.66
N GLN A 423 18.59 21.49 8.24
CA GLN A 423 19.98 21.70 8.61
C GLN A 423 20.41 23.11 8.14
N PRO A 424 20.94 23.96 9.01
CA PRO A 424 21.52 25.23 8.60
C PRO A 424 22.71 24.94 7.67
N LYS A 425 22.77 25.66 6.54
CA LYS A 425 23.97 25.68 5.68
C LYS A 425 25.17 26.10 6.52
N PRO A 426 26.36 25.48 6.35
CA PRO A 426 27.58 26.01 6.92
C PRO A 426 27.78 27.43 6.39
N GLN A 427 27.97 28.39 7.29
CA GLN A 427 28.47 29.71 6.93
C GLN A 427 29.93 29.54 6.50
N ASP A 428 30.22 29.91 5.26
CA ASP A 428 31.59 30.17 4.83
C ASP A 428 32.18 31.23 5.76
N SER A 429 33.21 30.84 6.51
CA SER A 429 33.98 31.74 7.35
C SER A 429 35.04 32.38 6.47
N GLN A 430 35.07 33.72 6.45
CA GLN A 430 36.14 34.54 5.89
C GLN A 430 37.48 34.28 6.59
#